data_AF-A0A355G501-F1
#
_entry.id   AF-A0A355G501-F1
#
_cell.length_a   1.000
_cell.length_b   1.000
_cell.length_c   1.000
_cell.angle_alpha   90.00
_cell.angle_beta   90.00
_cell.angle_gamma   90.00
#
_symmetry.space_group_name_H-M   'P 1'
#
loop_
_entity.id
_entity.type
_entity.pdbx_description
1 polymer ?
#
loop_
_entity_poly.entity_id
_entity_poly.type
_entity_poly.pdbx_seq_one_letter_code
_entity_poly.pdbx_strand_id
1 'polypeptide(L)'
;MSVRSRIMHSRGGVPERKTVKVTEPGSQCLLWWLVMLCLVLSEQNVQAQPQASNQALSNQGVASQNSPQAPVQPVFVPQDNRQGGAGVPELLDVEQMTSPQGLNSTLKLFLLLTVLSLAPSILIMTTSFIRFVIVFGLLRQALGTQQLPPNQVLTSLSLFLTIMVMAPIWEKAYEEGIVPYTKQSQQAPVSLEAAFQKTVAPLRKFMSDQIELTGNSDTVWMFLDYQQPLPGSPGADTYQEP
;
A
#
# COMPACT_ATOMS: atom_id res chain seq x y z
N MET A 1 -59.17 -33.74 29.38
CA MET A 1 -59.02 -34.82 28.40
C MET A 1 -59.44 -34.27 27.03
N SER A 2 -58.50 -34.17 26.09
CA SER A 2 -58.69 -33.94 24.64
C SER A 2 -59.40 -32.66 24.17
N VAL A 3 -58.61 -31.68 23.73
CA VAL A 3 -58.96 -30.91 22.52
C VAL A 3 -57.77 -30.98 21.57
N ARG A 4 -57.92 -31.85 20.59
CA ARG A 4 -56.98 -32.19 19.52
C ARG A 4 -57.39 -31.42 18.27
N SER A 5 -56.40 -30.95 17.52
CA SER A 5 -56.46 -30.68 16.08
C SER A 5 -57.13 -29.38 15.60
N ARG A 6 -56.30 -28.42 15.22
CA ARG A 6 -56.50 -27.68 13.96
C ARG A 6 -55.17 -27.17 13.39
N ILE A 7 -54.40 -28.12 12.83
CA ILE A 7 -53.39 -27.85 11.81
C ILE A 7 -54.16 -27.72 10.48
N MET A 8 -54.15 -26.54 9.85
CA MET A 8 -54.44 -26.39 8.42
C MET A 8 -53.76 -25.10 7.89
N HIS A 9 -52.60 -25.31 7.24
CA HIS A 9 -52.21 -24.70 5.97
C HIS A 9 -52.33 -23.17 5.81
N SER A 10 -51.28 -22.45 6.22
CA SER A 10 -50.92 -21.19 5.56
C SER A 10 -49.82 -21.51 4.54
N ARG A 11 -50.20 -21.51 3.26
CA ARG A 11 -49.30 -21.77 2.13
C ARG A 11 -48.27 -20.66 2.06
N GLY A 12 -46.99 -21.02 2.21
CA GLY A 12 -45.87 -20.14 1.94
C GLY A 12 -45.88 -19.70 0.48
N GLY A 13 -46.08 -18.41 0.25
CA GLY A 13 -45.76 -17.76 -1.02
C GLY A 13 -44.24 -17.65 -1.12
N VAL A 14 -43.65 -18.45 -2.00
CA VAL A 14 -42.24 -18.34 -2.39
C VAL A 14 -42.07 -17.01 -3.14
N PRO A 15 -41.23 -16.07 -2.70
CA PRO A 15 -40.93 -14.90 -3.51
C PRO A 15 -40.14 -15.33 -4.74
N GLU A 16 -40.71 -15.01 -5.90
CA GLU A 16 -40.20 -15.27 -7.24
C GLU A 16 -38.76 -14.72 -7.38
N ARG A 17 -37.80 -15.63 -7.51
CA ARG A 17 -36.37 -15.31 -7.61
C ARG A 17 -36.11 -14.72 -8.99
N LYS A 18 -36.13 -13.39 -9.12
CA LYS A 18 -35.69 -12.69 -10.34
C LYS A 18 -34.27 -13.14 -10.65
N THR A 19 -34.11 -13.81 -11.79
CA THR A 19 -32.82 -14.18 -12.35
C THR A 19 -32.08 -12.92 -12.76
N VAL A 20 -31.26 -12.39 -11.86
CA VAL A 20 -30.23 -11.42 -12.21
C VAL A 20 -29.32 -12.10 -13.21
N LYS A 21 -29.36 -11.65 -14.47
CA LYS A 21 -28.35 -12.02 -15.46
C LYS A 21 -27.02 -11.53 -14.92
N VAL A 22 -26.18 -12.46 -14.49
CA VAL A 22 -24.78 -12.24 -14.18
C VAL A 22 -24.11 -11.89 -15.51
N THR A 23 -24.00 -10.60 -15.81
CA THR A 23 -23.14 -10.10 -16.87
C THR A 23 -21.72 -10.37 -16.41
N GLU A 24 -21.04 -11.32 -17.05
CA GLU A 24 -19.71 -11.78 -16.63
C GLU A 24 -18.69 -10.62 -16.66
N PRO A 25 -18.16 -10.18 -15.50
CA PRO A 25 -17.08 -9.19 -15.45
C PRO A 25 -15.70 -9.82 -15.69
N GLY A 26 -15.64 -11.13 -15.97
CA GLY A 26 -14.39 -11.92 -15.98
C GLY A 26 -13.35 -11.46 -16.99
N SER A 27 -13.77 -10.98 -18.17
CA SER A 27 -12.81 -10.65 -19.25
C SER A 27 -12.10 -9.31 -19.03
N GLN A 28 -12.78 -8.31 -18.45
CA GLN A 28 -12.16 -7.01 -18.17
C GLN A 28 -11.26 -7.05 -16.94
N CYS A 29 -11.61 -7.84 -15.92
CA CYS A 29 -10.73 -8.08 -14.78
C CYS A 29 -9.44 -8.78 -15.20
N LEU A 30 -9.49 -9.79 -16.08
CA LEU A 30 -8.28 -10.49 -16.55
C LEU A 30 -7.37 -9.58 -17.39
N LEU A 31 -7.93 -8.70 -18.21
CA LEU A 31 -7.16 -7.77 -19.04
C LEU A 31 -6.48 -6.68 -18.18
N TRP A 32 -7.18 -6.14 -17.19
CA TRP A 32 -6.59 -5.23 -16.20
C TRP A 32 -5.58 -5.93 -15.29
N TRP A 33 -5.80 -7.20 -14.97
CA TRP A 33 -4.89 -8.01 -14.17
C TRP A 33 -3.60 -8.34 -14.92
N LEU A 34 -3.68 -8.61 -16.23
CA LEU A 34 -2.51 -8.83 -17.09
C LEU A 34 -1.70 -7.55 -17.30
N VAL A 35 -2.37 -6.40 -17.44
CA VAL A 35 -1.69 -5.09 -17.52
C VAL A 35 -0.97 -4.75 -16.21
N MET A 36 -1.61 -4.98 -15.04
CA MET A 36 -0.97 -4.78 -13.74
C MET A 36 0.18 -5.76 -13.48
N LEU A 37 0.03 -7.03 -13.90
CA LEU A 37 1.09 -8.03 -13.83
C LEU A 37 2.29 -7.62 -14.70
N CYS A 38 2.05 -7.05 -15.89
CA CYS A 38 3.08 -6.56 -16.79
C CYS A 38 3.82 -5.33 -16.23
N LEU A 39 3.09 -4.41 -15.58
CA LEU A 39 3.66 -3.23 -14.93
C LEU A 39 4.55 -3.61 -13.73
N VAL A 40 4.09 -4.55 -12.89
CA VAL A 40 4.85 -5.06 -11.73
C VAL A 40 6.08 -5.88 -12.17
N LEU A 41 5.99 -6.61 -13.29
CA LEU A 41 7.14 -7.33 -13.85
C LEU A 41 8.20 -6.38 -14.45
N SER A 42 7.80 -5.20 -14.91
CA SER A 42 8.73 -4.18 -15.43
C SER A 42 9.64 -3.59 -14.33
N GLU A 43 9.18 -3.50 -13.09
CA GLU A 43 9.98 -2.95 -11.98
C GLU A 43 11.05 -3.94 -11.47
N GLN A 44 10.89 -5.25 -11.69
CA GLN A 44 11.83 -6.27 -11.19
C GLN A 44 13.08 -6.45 -12.06
N ASN A 45 13.16 -5.82 -13.24
CA ASN A 45 14.31 -5.96 -14.14
C ASN A 45 15.46 -4.98 -13.82
N VAL A 46 15.32 -4.11 -12.81
CA VAL A 46 16.33 -3.10 -12.42
C VAL A 46 17.23 -3.55 -11.25
N GLN A 47 17.37 -4.86 -11.00
CA GLN A 47 18.31 -5.36 -9.97
C GLN A 47 19.19 -6.56 -10.40
N ALA A 48 19.20 -6.94 -11.68
CA ALA A 48 20.16 -7.94 -12.17
C ALA A 48 21.51 -7.29 -12.52
N GLN A 49 22.30 -6.92 -11.51
CA GLN A 49 23.72 -6.58 -11.70
C GLN A 49 24.58 -7.67 -11.05
N PRO A 50 25.38 -8.43 -11.83
CA PRO A 50 26.29 -9.43 -11.27
C PRO A 50 27.48 -8.71 -10.62
N GLN A 51 27.75 -9.03 -9.35
CA GLN A 51 28.97 -8.63 -8.66
C GLN A 51 30.15 -9.42 -9.24
N ALA A 52 30.91 -8.80 -10.13
CA ALA A 52 32.23 -9.30 -10.53
C ALA A 52 33.27 -8.84 -9.51
N SER A 53 33.64 -9.75 -8.61
CA SER A 53 34.92 -9.76 -7.92
C SER A 53 36.05 -9.92 -8.94
N ASN A 54 37.06 -9.04 -8.95
CA ASN A 54 38.47 -9.41 -9.08
C ASN A 54 39.37 -8.20 -8.87
N GLN A 55 40.09 -8.23 -7.76
CA GLN A 55 41.38 -7.57 -7.62
C GLN A 55 42.33 -8.10 -8.71
N ALA A 56 43.02 -7.21 -9.40
CA ALA A 56 44.32 -7.52 -10.00
C ALA A 56 45.24 -6.31 -9.83
N LEU A 57 46.37 -6.62 -9.21
CA LEU A 57 47.50 -5.82 -8.76
C LEU A 57 48.53 -5.70 -9.90
N SER A 58 49.03 -4.51 -10.22
CA SER A 58 50.41 -4.22 -10.71
C SER A 58 50.46 -2.81 -11.34
N ASN A 59 50.95 -1.79 -10.64
CA ASN A 59 52.35 -1.37 -10.48
C ASN A 59 52.86 -0.36 -11.55
N GLN A 60 53.37 0.76 -11.00
CA GLN A 60 54.58 1.50 -11.40
C GLN A 60 54.54 2.63 -12.43
N GLY A 61 55.25 3.72 -12.08
CA GLY A 61 55.74 4.79 -12.97
C GLY A 61 55.50 6.22 -12.48
N VAL A 62 56.09 6.67 -11.36
CA VAL A 62 57.29 7.53 -11.31
C VAL A 62 57.24 8.77 -12.22
N ALA A 63 57.11 9.98 -11.66
CA ALA A 63 58.12 11.05 -11.75
C ALA A 63 57.56 12.45 -11.40
N SER A 64 58.37 13.15 -10.62
CA SER A 64 58.28 14.54 -10.19
C SER A 64 58.67 15.51 -11.30
N GLN A 65 57.99 16.65 -11.44
CA GLN A 65 58.65 17.92 -11.77
C GLN A 65 57.81 19.13 -11.35
N ASN A 66 58.48 20.04 -10.64
CA ASN A 66 58.05 21.27 -10.02
C ASN A 66 58.34 22.48 -10.95
N SER A 67 57.35 23.37 -11.15
CA SER A 67 57.27 24.87 -11.37
C SER A 67 58.44 25.67 -12.01
N PRO A 68 58.34 26.98 -12.44
CA PRO A 68 57.28 28.03 -12.20
C PRO A 68 56.94 29.08 -13.32
N GLN A 69 55.76 29.75 -13.17
CA GLN A 69 55.32 31.16 -13.50
C GLN A 69 55.48 31.76 -14.93
N ALA A 70 54.49 32.42 -15.56
CA ALA A 70 53.98 33.80 -15.31
C ALA A 70 52.66 34.11 -16.12
N PRO A 71 51.94 35.25 -15.89
CA PRO A 71 50.47 35.39 -16.07
C PRO A 71 50.02 36.05 -17.39
N VAL A 72 48.85 35.65 -17.92
CA VAL A 72 48.10 36.42 -18.94
C VAL A 72 46.58 36.36 -18.67
N GLN A 73 45.94 37.53 -18.88
CA GLN A 73 44.67 37.99 -18.30
C GLN A 73 43.40 37.36 -18.93
N PRO A 74 42.23 37.40 -18.27
CA PRO A 74 40.98 36.93 -18.89
C PRO A 74 40.52 37.88 -20.00
N VAL A 75 40.30 37.34 -21.19
CA VAL A 75 39.71 38.04 -22.34
C VAL A 75 38.23 38.31 -22.03
N PHE A 76 37.87 39.59 -21.90
CA PHE A 76 36.48 40.06 -21.85
C PHE A 76 35.88 40.01 -23.26
N VAL A 77 34.88 39.15 -23.47
CA VAL A 77 34.04 39.17 -24.68
C VAL A 77 32.72 39.84 -24.31
N PRO A 78 32.37 41.00 -24.86
CA PRO A 78 31.03 41.56 -24.71
C PRO A 78 30.08 40.84 -25.68
N GLN A 79 29.11 40.08 -25.17
CA GLN A 79 28.03 39.51 -26.00
C GLN A 79 26.67 40.06 -25.58
N ASP A 80 26.37 41.21 -26.18
CA ASP A 80 25.10 41.70 -26.71
C ASP A 80 23.79 41.07 -26.20
N ASN A 81 23.09 41.84 -25.36
CA ASN A 81 21.68 41.66 -25.03
C ASN A 81 20.82 42.05 -26.26
N ARG A 82 20.46 41.08 -27.09
CA ARG A 82 19.36 41.20 -28.05
C ARG A 82 18.24 40.23 -27.70
N GLN A 83 17.19 40.84 -27.15
CA GLN A 83 15.81 40.39 -27.05
C GLN A 83 15.43 39.31 -28.07
N GLY A 84 15.10 38.14 -27.53
CA GLY A 84 14.62 36.98 -28.26
C GLY A 84 14.39 35.81 -27.29
N GLY A 85 13.70 36.08 -26.18
CA GLY A 85 13.36 35.09 -25.16
C GLY A 85 12.29 34.14 -25.69
N ALA A 86 12.73 33.15 -26.48
CA ALA A 86 11.95 31.96 -26.78
C ALA A 86 11.71 31.21 -25.46
N GLY A 87 10.43 30.97 -25.15
CA GLY A 87 9.95 30.48 -23.87
C GLY A 87 10.72 29.28 -23.34
N VAL A 88 11.47 29.51 -22.27
CA VAL A 88 11.72 28.49 -21.26
C VAL A 88 10.43 28.35 -20.46
N PRO A 89 9.82 27.16 -20.40
CA PRO A 89 8.63 26.95 -19.61
C PRO A 89 8.95 27.27 -18.15
N GLU A 90 8.07 28.06 -17.54
CA GLU A 90 7.96 28.38 -16.12
C GLU A 90 7.69 27.08 -15.32
N LEU A 91 8.69 26.21 -15.29
CA LEU A 91 8.72 25.06 -14.40
C LEU A 91 9.23 25.57 -13.07
N LEU A 92 8.29 25.65 -12.11
CA LEU A 92 8.52 25.74 -10.67
C LEU A 92 8.85 27.16 -10.20
N ASP A 93 7.82 28.00 -10.09
CA ASP A 93 7.88 29.24 -9.31
C ASP A 93 8.02 28.89 -7.81
N VAL A 94 9.28 28.77 -7.36
CA VAL A 94 9.64 28.40 -5.97
C VAL A 94 9.18 29.48 -4.98
N GLU A 95 8.99 30.73 -5.42
CA GLU A 95 8.51 31.84 -4.58
C GLU A 95 7.05 31.64 -4.14
N GLN A 96 6.22 31.01 -4.99
CA GLN A 96 4.84 30.72 -4.64
C GLN A 96 4.71 29.55 -3.65
N MET A 97 5.68 28.61 -3.65
CA MET A 97 5.76 27.49 -2.70
C MET A 97 6.26 27.90 -1.31
N THR A 98 7.00 29.01 -1.19
CA THR A 98 7.54 29.54 0.09
C THR A 98 6.64 30.61 0.74
N SER A 99 5.55 31.01 0.08
CA SER A 99 4.52 31.85 0.70
C SER A 99 3.83 31.13 1.89
N PRO A 100 3.37 31.82 2.96
CA PRO A 100 2.70 31.19 4.11
C PRO A 100 1.48 30.33 3.75
N GLN A 101 0.75 30.70 2.68
CA GLN A 101 -0.36 29.93 2.13
C GLN A 101 0.12 28.77 1.23
N GLY A 102 1.22 28.95 0.50
CA GLY A 102 1.87 27.92 -0.32
C GLY A 102 2.48 26.80 0.52
N LEU A 103 3.07 27.14 1.67
CA LEU A 103 3.65 26.17 2.62
C LEU A 103 2.63 25.14 3.11
N ASN A 104 1.38 25.55 3.40
CA ASN A 104 0.31 24.62 3.78
C ASN A 104 -0.04 23.63 2.68
N SER A 105 -0.05 24.09 1.42
CA SER A 105 -0.35 23.24 0.26
C SER A 105 0.82 22.30 -0.05
N THR A 106 2.05 22.80 0.02
CA THR A 106 3.28 22.01 -0.17
C THR A 106 3.42 20.95 0.92
N LEU A 107 3.18 21.28 2.19
CA LEU A 107 3.19 20.30 3.30
C LEU A 107 2.11 19.23 3.13
N LYS A 108 0.90 19.62 2.71
CA LYS A 108 -0.19 18.66 2.45
C LYS A 108 0.14 17.71 1.31
N LEU A 109 0.76 18.22 0.24
CA LEU A 109 1.23 17.38 -0.88
C LEU A 109 2.35 16.44 -0.44
N PHE A 110 3.33 16.94 0.33
CA PHE A 110 4.40 16.13 0.88
C PHE A 110 3.85 14.98 1.73
N LEU A 111 2.93 15.28 2.65
CA LEU A 111 2.28 14.27 3.50
C LEU A 111 1.49 13.26 2.67
N LEU A 112 0.78 13.70 1.63
CA LEU A 112 0.05 12.82 0.73
C LEU A 112 0.99 11.87 -0.02
N LEU A 113 2.13 12.37 -0.53
CA LEU A 113 3.14 11.56 -1.21
C LEU A 113 3.80 10.56 -0.26
N THR A 114 4.09 10.97 0.99
CA THR A 114 4.61 10.06 2.02
C THR A 114 3.61 8.94 2.32
N VAL A 115 2.34 9.27 2.54
CA VAL A 115 1.30 8.27 2.80
C VAL A 115 1.11 7.35 1.60
N LEU A 116 1.13 7.88 0.38
CA LEU A 116 0.97 7.08 -0.85
C LEU A 116 2.12 6.10 -1.06
N SER A 117 3.36 6.48 -0.69
CA SER A 117 4.52 5.59 -0.74
C SER A 117 4.48 4.49 0.33
N LEU A 118 3.95 4.80 1.52
CA LEU A 118 3.85 3.84 2.63
C LEU A 118 2.62 2.93 2.53
N ALA A 119 1.54 3.40 1.91
CA ALA A 119 0.30 2.64 1.74
C ALA A 119 0.47 1.23 1.15
N PRO A 120 1.22 1.00 0.04
CA PRO A 120 1.34 -0.33 -0.55
C PRO A 120 2.05 -1.33 0.37
N SER A 121 3.04 -0.90 1.16
CA SER A 121 3.75 -1.80 2.07
C SER A 121 2.88 -2.21 3.25
N ILE A 122 2.12 -1.28 3.83
CA ILE A 122 1.16 -1.58 4.90
C ILE A 122 0.05 -2.51 4.41
N LEU A 123 -0.47 -2.29 3.19
CA LEU A 123 -1.47 -3.19 2.60
C LEU A 123 -0.95 -4.61 2.44
N ILE A 124 0.31 -4.78 2.04
CA ILE A 124 0.92 -6.10 1.95
C ILE A 124 1.07 -6.76 3.33
N MET A 125 1.42 -5.98 4.35
CA MET A 125 1.66 -6.51 5.70
C MET A 125 0.38 -6.86 6.47
N THR A 126 -0.72 -6.16 6.18
CA THR A 126 -2.03 -6.38 6.82
C THR A 126 -2.85 -7.50 6.17
N THR A 127 -2.37 -8.06 5.06
CA THR A 127 -3.05 -9.12 4.32
C THR A 127 -2.37 -10.48 4.51
N SER A 128 -2.92 -11.53 3.90
CA SER A 128 -2.38 -12.89 3.94
C SER A 128 -1.10 -13.10 3.12
N PHE A 129 -0.59 -12.06 2.43
CA PHE A 129 0.57 -12.16 1.56
C PHE A 129 1.81 -12.74 2.26
N ILE A 130 2.14 -12.21 3.45
CA ILE A 130 3.31 -12.65 4.22
C ILE A 130 3.24 -14.15 4.55
N ARG A 131 2.04 -14.66 4.86
CA ARG A 131 1.85 -16.09 5.14
C ARG A 131 2.10 -16.94 3.90
N PHE A 132 1.59 -16.54 2.73
CA PHE A 132 1.82 -17.28 1.49
C PHE A 132 3.30 -17.32 1.09
N VAL A 133 4.01 -16.19 1.18
CA VAL A 133 5.45 -16.12 0.88
C VAL A 133 6.26 -17.02 1.81
N ILE A 134 5.96 -17.02 3.11
CA ILE A 134 6.65 -17.88 4.08
C ILE A 134 6.37 -19.36 3.78
N VAL A 135 5.11 -19.74 3.56
CA VAL A 135 4.74 -21.13 3.27
C VAL A 135 5.41 -21.64 1.99
N PHE A 136 5.42 -20.85 0.91
CA PHE A 136 6.13 -21.23 -0.31
C PHE A 136 7.65 -21.22 -0.13
N GLY A 137 8.20 -20.32 0.68
CA GLY A 137 9.62 -20.31 1.04
C GLY A 137 10.04 -21.57 1.79
N LEU A 138 9.22 -22.03 2.74
CA LEU A 138 9.42 -23.29 3.46
C LEU A 138 9.27 -24.50 2.52
N LEU A 139 8.29 -24.47 1.61
CA LEU A 139 8.13 -25.52 0.60
C LEU A 139 9.35 -25.63 -0.31
N ARG A 140 9.92 -24.49 -0.72
CA ARG A 140 11.16 -24.45 -1.51
C ARG A 140 12.32 -25.11 -0.75
N GLN A 141 12.49 -24.79 0.53
CA GLN A 141 13.52 -25.39 1.36
C GLN A 141 13.32 -26.91 1.51
N ALA A 142 12.07 -27.36 1.61
CA ALA A 142 11.72 -28.77 1.75
C ALA A 142 12.03 -29.60 0.48
N LEU A 143 12.03 -29.00 -0.71
CA LEU A 143 12.36 -29.69 -1.97
C LEU A 143 13.88 -29.94 -2.15
N GLY A 144 14.74 -29.33 -1.33
CA GLY A 144 16.18 -29.55 -1.36
C GLY A 144 16.90 -29.05 -2.63
N THR A 145 16.21 -28.35 -3.53
CA THR A 145 16.76 -27.83 -4.78
C THR A 145 17.22 -26.38 -4.62
N GLN A 146 18.46 -26.08 -5.03
CA GLN A 146 19.13 -24.81 -4.67
C GLN A 146 18.53 -23.53 -5.27
N GLN A 147 17.74 -23.59 -6.34
CA GLN A 147 17.31 -22.37 -7.07
C GLN A 147 15.94 -22.49 -7.75
N LEU A 148 15.31 -23.67 -7.72
CA LEU A 148 13.99 -23.88 -8.31
C LEU A 148 12.96 -23.99 -7.17
N PRO A 149 11.84 -23.25 -7.21
CA PRO A 149 11.47 -22.17 -8.14
C PRO A 149 12.08 -20.79 -7.74
N PRO A 150 12.28 -19.86 -8.69
CA PRO A 150 12.91 -18.56 -8.42
C PRO A 150 12.02 -17.67 -7.54
N ASN A 151 12.63 -16.83 -6.70
CA ASN A 151 11.91 -15.98 -5.74
C ASN A 151 10.85 -15.07 -6.40
N GLN A 152 11.12 -14.60 -7.62
CA GLN A 152 10.16 -13.80 -8.39
C GLN A 152 8.85 -14.55 -8.68
N VAL A 153 8.92 -15.87 -8.95
CA VAL A 153 7.73 -16.70 -9.20
C VAL A 153 6.96 -16.95 -7.91
N LEU A 154 7.64 -17.17 -6.79
CA LEU A 154 6.97 -17.32 -5.49
C LEU A 154 6.25 -16.03 -5.10
N THR A 155 6.88 -14.88 -5.30
CA THR A 155 6.30 -13.57 -5.00
C THR A 155 5.07 -13.28 -5.87
N SER A 156 5.14 -13.54 -7.18
CA SER A 156 4.02 -13.31 -8.09
C SER A 156 2.83 -14.23 -7.80
N LEU A 157 3.09 -15.51 -7.53
CA LEU A 157 2.06 -16.47 -7.14
C LEU A 157 1.39 -16.07 -5.82
N SER A 158 2.18 -15.62 -4.84
CA SER A 158 1.67 -15.16 -3.54
C SER A 158 0.77 -13.93 -3.69
N LEU A 159 1.15 -12.99 -4.56
CA LEU A 159 0.37 -11.77 -4.79
C LEU A 159 -0.94 -12.09 -5.50
N PHE A 160 -0.93 -12.99 -6.49
CA PHE A 160 -2.15 -13.45 -7.16
C PHE A 160 -3.13 -14.12 -6.19
N LEU A 161 -2.65 -15.06 -5.38
CA LEU A 161 -3.47 -15.76 -4.39
C LEU A 161 -4.01 -14.80 -3.33
N THR A 162 -3.22 -13.81 -2.92
CA THR A 162 -3.67 -12.78 -1.97
C THR A 162 -4.85 -11.99 -2.53
N ILE A 163 -4.79 -11.54 -3.79
CA ILE A 163 -5.90 -10.84 -4.43
C ILE A 163 -7.16 -11.72 -4.48
N MET A 164 -7.01 -12.99 -4.85
CA MET A 164 -8.14 -13.93 -4.91
C MET A 164 -8.83 -14.09 -3.55
N VAL A 165 -8.05 -14.24 -2.47
CA VAL A 165 -8.58 -14.40 -1.10
C VAL A 165 -9.15 -13.09 -0.56
N MET A 166 -8.59 -11.94 -0.95
CA MET A 166 -8.99 -10.62 -0.46
C MET A 166 -10.15 -9.98 -1.22
N ALA A 167 -10.50 -10.48 -2.41
CA ALA A 167 -11.61 -9.98 -3.21
C ALA A 167 -12.91 -9.68 -2.42
N PRO A 168 -13.43 -10.60 -1.55
CA PRO A 168 -14.66 -10.31 -0.80
C PRO A 168 -14.51 -9.20 0.26
N ILE A 169 -13.31 -8.97 0.79
CA ILE A 169 -13.05 -7.92 1.78
C ILE A 169 -13.08 -6.55 1.09
N TRP A 170 -12.46 -6.45 -0.10
CA TRP A 170 -12.45 -5.23 -0.89
C TRP A 170 -13.85 -4.86 -1.40
N GLU A 171 -14.63 -5.85 -1.83
CA GLU A 171 -16.02 -5.63 -2.24
C GLU A 171 -16.84 -5.06 -1.07
N LYS A 172 -16.73 -5.64 0.13
CA LYS A 172 -17.42 -5.14 1.33
C LYS A 172 -16.99 -3.73 1.71
N ALA A 173 -15.70 -3.43 1.67
CA ALA A 173 -15.19 -2.09 1.94
C ALA A 173 -15.71 -1.05 0.93
N TYR A 174 -15.82 -1.43 -0.35
CA TYR A 174 -16.37 -0.56 -1.39
C TYR A 174 -17.88 -0.33 -1.20
N GLU A 175 -18.66 -1.40 -1.03
CA GLU A 175 -20.12 -1.35 -0.83
C GLU A 175 -20.53 -0.58 0.43
N GLU A 176 -19.82 -0.78 1.55
CA GLU A 176 -20.21 -0.23 2.86
C GLU A 176 -19.59 1.14 3.17
N GLY A 177 -18.45 1.46 2.55
CA GLY A 177 -17.69 2.69 2.80
C GLY A 177 -17.79 3.71 1.68
N ILE A 178 -17.39 3.33 0.47
CA ILE A 178 -17.22 4.25 -0.68
C ILE A 178 -18.56 4.58 -1.35
N VAL A 179 -19.42 3.58 -1.53
CA VAL A 179 -20.75 3.75 -2.13
C VAL A 179 -21.63 4.76 -1.36
N PRO A 180 -21.77 4.70 -0.01
CA PRO A 180 -22.59 5.68 0.70
C PRO A 180 -21.99 7.09 0.69
N TYR A 181 -20.67 7.24 0.58
CA TYR A 181 -20.04 8.55 0.43
C TYR A 181 -20.29 9.14 -0.96
N THR A 182 -20.15 8.35 -2.03
CA THR A 182 -20.37 8.85 -3.41
C THR A 182 -21.84 9.07 -3.75
N LYS A 183 -22.77 8.32 -3.13
CA LYS A 183 -24.23 8.46 -3.30
C LYS A 183 -24.86 9.49 -2.35
N GLN A 184 -24.06 10.31 -1.66
CA GLN A 184 -24.49 11.39 -0.75
C GLN A 184 -25.58 12.31 -1.33
N SER A 185 -25.77 12.36 -2.65
CA SER A 185 -26.83 13.14 -3.30
C SER A 185 -28.26 12.63 -3.07
N GLN A 186 -28.48 11.41 -2.54
CA GLN A 186 -29.82 10.82 -2.38
C GLN A 186 -30.21 10.42 -0.95
N GLN A 187 -29.27 10.31 -0.01
CA GLN A 187 -29.53 10.02 1.40
C GLN A 187 -28.63 10.85 2.32
N ALA A 188 -29.06 10.99 3.58
CA ALA A 188 -28.46 11.82 4.63
C ALA A 188 -26.92 11.89 4.57
N PRO A 189 -26.33 13.08 4.75
CA PRO A 189 -24.89 13.29 4.60
C PRO A 189 -24.11 12.44 5.62
N VAL A 190 -23.42 11.41 5.12
CA VAL A 190 -22.49 10.62 5.93
C VAL A 190 -21.20 11.42 6.07
N SER A 191 -20.70 11.61 7.29
CA SER A 191 -19.42 12.27 7.53
C SER A 191 -18.27 11.44 6.94
N LEU A 192 -17.19 12.12 6.52
CA LEU A 192 -15.99 11.44 6.01
C LEU A 192 -15.45 10.43 7.03
N GLU A 193 -15.48 10.79 8.31
CA GLU A 193 -15.06 9.92 9.42
C GLU A 193 -15.91 8.63 9.47
N ALA A 194 -17.24 8.74 9.39
CA ALA A 194 -18.10 7.56 9.42
C ALA A 194 -17.92 6.65 8.20
N ALA A 195 -17.68 7.23 7.02
CA ALA A 195 -17.35 6.47 5.81
C ALA A 195 -15.99 5.75 5.95
N PHE A 196 -14.99 6.42 6.52
CA PHE A 196 -13.68 5.84 6.79
C PHE A 196 -13.77 4.65 7.76
N GLN A 197 -14.49 4.81 8.86
CA GLN A 197 -14.68 3.73 9.84
C GLN A 197 -15.37 2.50 9.22
N LYS A 198 -16.39 2.71 8.38
CA LYS A 198 -17.06 1.61 7.65
C LYS A 198 -16.15 0.94 6.62
N THR A 199 -15.26 1.69 5.98
CA THR A 199 -14.29 1.15 5.01
C THR A 199 -13.26 0.23 5.71
N VAL A 200 -12.84 0.60 6.93
CA VAL A 200 -11.83 -0.15 7.70
C VAL A 200 -12.44 -1.34 8.47
N ALA A 201 -13.75 -1.31 8.78
CA ALA A 201 -14.46 -2.36 9.50
C ALA A 201 -14.28 -3.80 8.94
N PRO A 202 -14.46 -4.06 7.62
CA PRO A 202 -14.29 -5.41 7.07
C PRO A 202 -12.84 -5.90 7.17
N LEU A 203 -11.85 -5.00 7.05
CA LEU A 203 -10.44 -5.35 7.24
C LEU A 203 -10.15 -5.75 8.70
N ARG A 204 -10.68 -5.00 9.68
CA ARG A 204 -10.57 -5.35 11.10
C ARG A 204 -11.22 -6.69 11.40
N LYS A 205 -12.40 -6.94 10.83
CA LYS A 205 -13.09 -8.22 10.97
C LYS A 205 -12.24 -9.38 10.44
N PHE A 206 -11.68 -9.24 9.24
CA PHE A 206 -10.77 -10.24 8.68
C PHE A 206 -9.60 -10.55 9.63
N MET A 207 -8.96 -9.51 10.19
CA MET A 207 -7.84 -9.70 11.11
C MET A 207 -8.27 -10.45 12.39
N SER A 208 -9.41 -10.09 12.98
CA SER A 208 -9.97 -10.80 14.14
C SER A 208 -10.26 -12.26 13.82
N ASP A 209 -10.94 -12.52 12.71
CA ASP A 209 -11.27 -13.87 12.26
C ASP A 209 -9.98 -14.71 12.08
N GLN A 210 -8.89 -14.12 11.55
CA GLN A 210 -7.61 -14.81 11.43
C GLN A 210 -6.94 -15.13 12.77
N ILE A 211 -7.10 -14.29 13.80
CA ILE A 211 -6.56 -14.56 15.15
C ILE A 211 -7.31 -15.72 15.79
N GLU A 212 -8.65 -15.71 15.70
CA GLU A 212 -9.52 -16.77 16.22
C GLU A 212 -9.25 -18.12 15.54
N LEU A 213 -9.13 -18.14 14.21
CA LEU A 213 -8.81 -19.36 13.44
C LEU A 213 -7.46 -19.98 13.83
N THR A 214 -6.49 -19.17 14.27
CA THR A 214 -5.18 -19.65 14.73
C THR A 214 -5.14 -20.03 16.21
N GLY A 215 -6.25 -19.84 16.96
CA GLY A 215 -6.31 -20.10 18.39
C GLY A 215 -5.49 -19.12 19.24
N ASN A 216 -5.16 -17.93 18.71
CA ASN A 216 -4.23 -16.99 19.34
C ASN A 216 -4.97 -15.82 20.04
N SER A 217 -6.19 -16.06 20.52
CA SER A 217 -7.02 -15.07 21.22
C SER A 217 -6.44 -14.64 22.56
N ASP A 218 -5.75 -15.54 23.24
CA ASP A 218 -5.18 -15.28 24.57
C ASP A 218 -4.11 -14.17 24.52
N THR A 219 -3.37 -14.09 23.41
CA THR A 219 -2.40 -13.02 23.18
C THR A 219 -3.07 -11.65 23.04
N VAL A 220 -4.28 -11.59 22.45
CA VAL A 220 -5.04 -10.33 22.37
C VAL A 220 -5.44 -9.88 23.77
N TRP A 221 -5.93 -10.80 24.59
CA TRP A 221 -6.27 -10.50 25.99
C TRP A 221 -5.05 -10.05 26.80
N MET A 222 -3.89 -10.70 26.62
CA MET A 222 -2.64 -10.28 27.23
C MET A 222 -2.23 -8.86 26.84
N PHE A 223 -2.37 -8.49 25.55
CA PHE A 223 -2.07 -7.12 25.11
C PHE A 223 -3.08 -6.10 25.63
N LEU A 224 -4.35 -6.46 25.73
CA LEU A 224 -5.38 -5.57 26.29
C LEU A 224 -5.17 -5.32 27.78
N ASP A 225 -4.77 -6.34 28.53
CA ASP A 225 -4.41 -6.21 29.95
C ASP A 225 -3.18 -5.31 30.14
N TYR A 226 -2.15 -5.48 29.30
CA TYR A 226 -0.95 -4.63 29.34
C TYR A 226 -1.22 -3.15 29.00
N GLN A 227 -2.20 -2.86 28.13
CA GLN A 227 -2.56 -1.48 27.78
C GLN A 227 -3.39 -0.77 28.85
N GLN A 228 -3.96 -1.49 29.82
CA GLN A 228 -4.72 -0.87 30.88
C GLN A 228 -3.75 -0.18 31.86
N PRO A 229 -3.97 1.11 32.18
CA PRO A 229 -3.23 1.76 33.25
C PRO A 229 -3.44 0.95 34.54
N LEU A 230 -2.34 0.67 35.26
CA LEU A 230 -2.41 -0.04 36.54
C LEU A 230 -3.44 0.65 37.45
N PRO A 231 -4.32 -0.09 38.13
CA PRO A 231 -5.27 0.48 39.08
C PRO A 231 -4.51 1.30 40.15
N GLY A 232 -4.65 2.62 40.13
CA GLY A 232 -3.96 3.54 41.05
C GLY A 232 -2.70 4.23 40.51
N SER A 233 -2.30 3.99 39.26
CA SER A 233 -1.36 4.89 38.57
C SER A 233 -2.02 6.26 38.39
N PRO A 234 -1.33 7.38 38.70
CA PRO A 234 -1.75 8.68 38.18
C PRO A 234 -1.92 8.51 36.67
N GLY A 235 -3.13 8.75 36.16
CA GLY A 235 -3.34 8.81 34.72
C GLY A 235 -2.51 9.95 34.14
N ALA A 236 -2.27 9.93 32.83
CA ALA A 236 -1.54 11.00 32.15
C ALA A 236 -2.16 12.40 32.38
N ASP A 237 -3.44 12.45 32.75
CA ASP A 237 -4.22 13.62 33.14
C ASP A 237 -3.89 14.18 34.54
N THR A 238 -3.27 13.37 35.41
CA THR A 238 -2.85 13.75 36.78
C THR A 238 -1.35 14.02 36.93
N TYR A 239 -0.57 13.93 35.84
CA TYR A 239 0.85 14.29 35.84
C TYR A 239 1.02 15.81 35.89
N GLN A 240 1.56 16.33 36.99
CA GLN A 240 2.05 17.70 37.11
C GLN A 240 3.56 17.68 36.92
N GLU A 241 4.08 18.41 35.91
CA GLU A 241 5.53 18.60 35.77
C GLU A 241 6.10 19.32 37.01
N PRO A 242 7.30 18.92 37.49
CA PRO A 242 7.95 19.55 38.64
C PRO A 242 8.40 21.00 38.37
#